data_AF-A0A9W7YFB8-F1
#
_entry.id   AF-A0A9W7YFB8-F1
#
_cell.length_a   1.000
_cell.length_b   1.000
_cell.length_c   1.000
_cell.angle_alpha   90.00
_cell.angle_beta   90.00
_cell.angle_gamma   90.00
#
_symmetry.space_group_name_H-M   'P 1'
#
loop_
_entity.id
_entity.type
_entity.pdbx_description
1 polymer ?
#
loop_
_entity_poly.entity_id
_entity_poly.type
_entity_poly.pdbx_seq_one_letter_code
_entity_poly.pdbx_strand_id
1 'polypeptide(L)'
;MADNRPMSAAPMAPDIQDVTPRLSFDNQFLEKPDDLPEKLGDLDELTEDTDSEKTVDPKPVSIFRLFQFATKLDIVLSLAGTVFSCAAGAVAPVMIIVLSGMISVVLEYDVQKADDLDAANAYLDERSRHYCLLFLILGLVSWAVSFALNACWAIAAENQGLRIRKLYYTSIMRQDIGWFDTVKPGELTTRITKDVNLIQDGVGEKFGFVFMNIAGFLTAFIIAFVKGWKLTFICLCVVPFIIAAGGYLDV
;
A
#
# COMPACT_ATOMS: atom_id res chain seq x y z
N MET A 1 65.67 -0.35 -21.19
CA MET A 1 64.77 -0.76 -20.10
C MET A 1 63.88 0.44 -19.78
N ALA A 2 62.73 0.52 -20.44
CA ALA A 2 61.75 1.58 -20.22
C ALA A 2 60.77 1.08 -19.15
N ASP A 3 60.74 1.78 -18.01
CA ASP A 3 59.83 1.55 -16.89
C ASP A 3 58.42 2.00 -17.28
N ASN A 4 57.48 1.07 -17.21
CA ASN A 4 56.13 1.19 -17.72
C ASN A 4 55.19 1.12 -16.50
N ARG A 5 54.69 2.27 -16.03
CA ARG A 5 53.60 2.33 -15.04
C ARG A 5 52.54 3.34 -15.49
N PRO A 6 51.32 2.90 -15.84
CA PRO A 6 50.23 3.82 -16.16
C PRO A 6 49.57 4.41 -14.90
N MET A 7 49.15 5.66 -15.03
CA MET A 7 48.42 6.46 -14.04
C MET A 7 47.08 5.84 -13.65
N SER A 8 46.77 6.00 -12.36
CA SER A 8 45.51 5.73 -11.66
C SER A 8 44.24 6.10 -12.44
N ALA A 9 43.42 5.09 -12.75
CA ALA A 9 42.08 5.23 -13.29
C ALA A 9 41.02 5.34 -12.16
N ALA A 10 40.11 6.31 -12.30
CA ALA A 10 38.94 6.49 -11.45
C ALA A 10 37.95 5.31 -11.57
N PRO A 11 37.16 4.98 -10.53
CA PRO A 11 36.22 3.87 -10.59
C PRO A 11 35.09 4.13 -11.59
N MET A 12 34.99 3.24 -12.57
CA MET A 12 33.95 3.18 -13.60
C MET A 12 32.56 2.98 -12.99
N ALA A 13 31.59 3.74 -13.49
CA ALA A 13 30.16 3.50 -13.28
C ALA A 13 29.76 2.15 -13.92
N PRO A 14 28.88 1.36 -13.29
CA PRO A 14 28.44 0.09 -13.85
C PRO A 14 27.61 0.31 -15.12
N ASP A 15 27.98 -0.46 -16.14
CA ASP A 15 27.45 -0.48 -17.49
C ASP A 15 25.98 -0.97 -17.51
N ILE A 16 25.08 -0.17 -18.08
CA ILE A 16 23.65 -0.48 -18.24
C ILE A 16 23.41 -0.89 -19.69
N GLN A 17 24.08 -1.95 -20.15
CA GLN A 17 23.90 -2.47 -21.51
C GLN A 17 23.28 -3.87 -21.60
N ASP A 18 22.91 -4.51 -20.50
CA ASP A 18 22.51 -5.93 -20.52
C ASP A 18 21.01 -6.20 -20.22
N VAL A 19 20.10 -5.32 -20.68
CA VAL A 19 18.63 -5.52 -20.52
C VAL A 19 17.84 -5.31 -21.81
N THR A 20 18.40 -5.67 -22.96
CA THR A 20 17.60 -5.81 -24.19
C THR A 20 17.62 -7.27 -24.65
N PRO A 21 16.48 -7.98 -24.65
CA PRO A 21 16.38 -9.22 -25.38
C PRO A 21 16.56 -8.88 -26.86
N ARG A 22 17.58 -9.43 -27.51
CA ARG A 22 17.71 -9.38 -28.97
C ARG A 22 16.51 -10.12 -29.56
N LEU A 23 15.49 -9.40 -30.02
CA LEU A 23 14.50 -9.97 -30.91
C LEU A 23 15.19 -10.24 -32.25
N SER A 24 15.50 -11.52 -32.49
CA SER A 24 15.82 -12.04 -33.81
C SER A 24 14.53 -12.01 -34.62
N PHE A 25 14.37 -10.97 -35.44
CA PHE A 25 13.35 -10.98 -36.48
C PHE A 25 13.90 -11.83 -37.63
N ASP A 26 13.55 -13.11 -37.63
CA ASP A 26 13.71 -13.95 -38.81
C ASP A 26 12.83 -13.39 -39.92
N ASN A 27 13.44 -13.08 -41.06
CA ASN A 27 12.79 -12.53 -42.26
C ASN A 27 11.97 -13.60 -42.99
N GLN A 28 11.07 -14.30 -42.30
CA GLN A 28 10.21 -15.33 -42.87
C GLN A 28 8.85 -14.79 -43.36
N PHE A 29 8.59 -13.49 -43.18
CA PHE A 29 7.30 -12.85 -43.53
C PHE A 29 7.30 -12.05 -44.83
N LEU A 30 8.31 -12.21 -45.70
CA LEU A 30 8.19 -11.73 -47.09
C LEU A 30 7.49 -12.81 -47.93
N GLU A 31 6.18 -12.93 -47.71
CA GLU A 31 5.30 -13.66 -48.62
C GLU A 31 5.33 -12.96 -50.00
N LYS A 32 5.38 -13.77 -51.06
CA LYS A 32 5.60 -13.30 -52.44
C LYS A 32 4.43 -12.40 -52.90
N PRO A 33 4.67 -11.43 -53.79
CA PRO A 33 3.70 -10.39 -54.17
C PRO A 33 2.51 -10.86 -55.03
N ASP A 34 2.21 -12.16 -55.10
CA ASP A 34 1.14 -12.72 -55.94
C ASP A 34 -0.19 -12.95 -55.20
N ASP A 35 -0.24 -12.75 -53.87
CA ASP A 35 -1.39 -13.07 -53.01
C ASP A 35 -2.13 -11.83 -52.45
N LEU A 36 -2.31 -10.76 -53.24
CA LEU A 36 -3.19 -9.64 -52.83
C LEU A 36 -4.68 -10.01 -53.01
N PRO A 37 -5.53 -9.95 -51.97
CA PRO A 37 -6.94 -10.21 -52.11
C PRO A 37 -7.65 -9.12 -52.91
N GLU A 38 -8.40 -9.53 -53.94
CA GLU A 38 -9.10 -8.68 -54.92
C GLU A 38 -10.43 -8.10 -54.38
N LYS A 39 -10.79 -8.35 -53.10
CA LYS A 39 -12.09 -7.96 -52.53
C LYS A 39 -11.96 -7.08 -51.29
N LEU A 40 -12.69 -5.96 -51.34
CA LEU A 40 -12.78 -4.93 -50.29
C LEU A 40 -13.22 -5.48 -48.92
N GLY A 41 -13.89 -6.63 -48.88
CA GLY A 41 -14.32 -7.29 -47.63
C GLY A 41 -13.20 -8.03 -46.88
N ASP A 42 -12.14 -8.46 -47.58
CA ASP A 42 -11.00 -9.13 -46.94
C ASP A 42 -10.05 -8.13 -46.26
N LEU A 43 -10.16 -6.84 -46.60
CA LEU A 43 -9.43 -5.76 -45.91
C LEU A 43 -10.04 -5.45 -44.54
N ASP A 44 -11.36 -5.58 -44.38
CA ASP A 44 -12.03 -5.36 -43.10
C ASP A 44 -11.65 -6.47 -42.09
N GLU A 45 -11.54 -7.73 -42.56
CA GLU A 45 -11.07 -8.86 -41.74
C GLU A 45 -9.58 -8.73 -41.36
N LEU A 46 -8.74 -8.19 -42.24
CA LEU A 46 -7.33 -7.89 -41.93
C LEU A 46 -7.16 -6.70 -40.97
N THR A 47 -8.12 -5.77 -40.92
CA THR A 47 -8.09 -4.67 -39.94
C THR A 47 -8.53 -5.06 -38.53
N GLU A 48 -9.36 -6.09 -38.38
CA GLU A 48 -9.78 -6.57 -37.05
C GLU A 48 -8.69 -7.38 -36.33
N ASP A 49 -7.83 -8.11 -37.07
CA ASP A 49 -6.79 -8.94 -36.47
C ASP A 49 -5.53 -8.17 -36.02
N THR A 50 -5.37 -6.90 -36.44
CA THR A 50 -4.20 -6.08 -36.06
C THR A 50 -4.28 -5.36 -34.71
N ASP A 51 -5.42 -5.39 -34.00
CA ASP A 51 -5.59 -4.62 -32.75
C ASP A 51 -5.55 -5.44 -31.45
N SER A 52 -5.23 -6.74 -31.51
CA SER A 52 -4.90 -7.52 -30.31
C SER A 52 -3.43 -7.35 -29.90
N GLU A 53 -3.09 -6.12 -29.55
CA GLU A 53 -1.83 -5.80 -28.88
C GLU A 53 -1.81 -6.56 -27.54
N LYS A 54 -1.12 -7.72 -27.51
CA LYS A 54 -0.91 -8.50 -26.29
C LYS A 54 -0.29 -7.58 -25.25
N THR A 55 -1.10 -7.09 -24.31
CA THR A 55 -0.63 -6.37 -23.13
C THR A 55 0.22 -7.35 -22.33
N VAL A 56 1.52 -7.36 -22.57
CA VAL A 56 2.48 -8.12 -21.77
C VAL A 56 2.33 -7.58 -20.36
N ASP A 57 1.71 -8.38 -19.48
CA ASP A 57 1.53 -8.02 -18.08
C ASP A 57 2.90 -7.63 -17.50
N PRO A 58 3.07 -6.38 -17.05
CA PRO A 58 4.37 -5.93 -16.60
C PRO A 58 4.79 -6.75 -15.39
N LYS A 59 6.02 -7.29 -15.41
CA LYS A 59 6.57 -8.06 -14.30
C LYS A 59 6.46 -7.24 -13.00
N PRO A 60 5.90 -7.80 -11.92
CA PRO A 60 5.74 -7.06 -10.67
C PRO A 60 7.12 -6.66 -10.13
N VAL A 61 7.24 -5.38 -9.80
CA VAL A 61 8.47 -4.82 -9.27
C VAL A 61 8.50 -5.03 -7.76
N SER A 62 9.69 -5.36 -7.21
CA SER A 62 9.87 -5.48 -5.76
C SER A 62 9.50 -4.18 -5.04
N ILE A 63 8.79 -4.31 -3.92
CA ILE A 63 8.35 -3.21 -3.05
C ILE A 63 9.53 -2.32 -2.62
N PHE A 64 10.69 -2.90 -2.35
CA PHE A 64 11.88 -2.16 -1.94
C PHE A 64 12.45 -1.28 -3.07
N ARG A 65 12.26 -1.69 -4.33
CA ARG A 65 12.67 -0.91 -5.49
C ARG A 65 11.75 0.30 -5.71
N LEU A 66 10.52 0.26 -5.17
CA LEU A 66 9.58 1.39 -5.19
C LEU A 66 10.11 2.56 -4.34
N PHE A 67 10.72 2.26 -3.18
CA PHE A 67 11.29 3.25 -2.27
C PHE A 67 12.68 3.77 -2.68
N GLN A 68 13.27 3.31 -3.79
CA GLN A 68 14.63 3.70 -4.21
C GLN A 68 14.78 5.21 -4.51
N PHE A 69 13.66 5.88 -4.80
CA PHE A 69 13.64 7.32 -5.11
C PHE A 69 13.40 8.21 -3.87
N ALA A 70 13.23 7.60 -2.69
CA ALA A 70 13.00 8.33 -1.45
C ALA A 70 14.23 9.15 -1.02
N THR A 71 13.99 10.40 -0.60
CA THR A 71 15.01 11.26 0.00
C THR A 71 15.22 10.87 1.48
N LYS A 72 16.34 11.26 2.08
CA LYS A 72 16.58 11.05 3.52
C LYS A 72 15.44 11.59 4.40
N LEU A 73 14.84 12.72 4.02
CA LEU A 73 13.67 13.27 4.72
C LEU A 73 12.43 12.38 4.54
N ASP A 74 12.17 11.85 3.35
CA ASP A 74 11.02 10.96 3.09
C ASP A 74 11.17 9.62 3.83
N ILE A 75 12.40 9.14 4.01
CA ILE A 75 12.71 7.96 4.84
C ILE A 75 12.45 8.25 6.32
N VAL A 76 12.85 9.41 6.83
CA VAL A 76 12.54 9.80 8.21
C VAL A 76 11.04 9.98 8.41
N LEU A 77 10.35 10.59 7.44
CA LEU A 77 8.89 10.81 7.51
C LEU A 77 8.11 9.49 7.46
N SER A 78 8.54 8.54 6.62
CA SER A 78 7.94 7.21 6.57
C SER A 78 8.21 6.40 7.85
N LEU A 79 9.42 6.47 8.41
CA LEU A 79 9.71 5.86 9.72
C LEU A 79 8.84 6.47 10.83
N ALA A 80 8.74 7.79 10.91
CA ALA A 80 7.83 8.45 11.85
C ALA A 80 6.37 8.02 11.63
N GLY A 81 5.94 7.96 10.37
CA GLY A 81 4.63 7.45 9.96
C GLY A 81 4.38 6.01 10.41
N THR A 82 5.36 5.11 10.35
CA THR A 82 5.20 3.74 10.86
C THR A 82 4.98 3.71 12.38
N VAL A 83 5.66 4.57 13.14
CA VAL A 83 5.46 4.66 14.60
C VAL A 83 4.04 5.15 14.93
N PHE A 84 3.57 6.20 14.24
CA PHE A 84 2.18 6.67 14.38
C PHE A 84 1.17 5.62 13.92
N SER A 85 1.50 4.81 12.92
CA SER A 85 0.65 3.72 12.42
C SER A 85 0.45 2.64 13.48
N CYS A 86 1.54 2.22 14.14
CA CYS A 86 1.47 1.28 15.24
C CYS A 86 0.64 1.83 16.40
N ALA A 87 0.81 3.10 16.75
CA ALA A 87 0.02 3.76 17.78
C ALA A 87 -1.48 3.81 17.42
N ALA A 88 -1.81 4.21 16.18
CA ALA A 88 -3.19 4.25 15.68
C ALA A 88 -3.85 2.86 15.69
N GLY A 89 -3.12 1.81 15.28
CA GLY A 89 -3.62 0.44 15.29
C GLY A 89 -3.95 -0.09 16.70
N ALA A 90 -3.19 0.35 17.72
CA ALA A 90 -3.41 -0.03 19.11
C ALA A 90 -4.63 0.68 19.75
N VAL A 91 -5.08 1.82 19.21
CA VAL A 91 -6.21 2.57 19.77
C VAL A 91 -7.50 1.75 19.72
N ALA A 92 -7.77 1.03 18.63
CA ALA A 92 -9.01 0.26 18.45
C ALA A 92 -9.25 -0.75 19.59
N PRO A 93 -8.31 -1.67 19.93
CA PRO A 93 -8.52 -2.59 21.04
C PRO A 93 -8.48 -1.89 22.41
N VAL A 94 -7.73 -0.80 22.58
CA VAL A 94 -7.73 -0.01 23.83
C VAL A 94 -9.11 0.62 24.08
N MET A 95 -9.76 1.13 23.03
CA MET A 95 -11.10 1.71 23.12
C MET A 95 -12.13 0.68 23.63
N ILE A 96 -12.02 -0.58 23.20
CA ILE A 96 -12.87 -1.68 23.68
C ILE A 96 -12.64 -1.95 25.18
N ILE A 97 -11.41 -1.87 25.68
CA ILE A 97 -11.13 -2.05 27.11
C ILE A 97 -11.80 -0.96 27.94
N VAL A 98 -11.70 0.31 27.51
CA VAL A 98 -12.36 1.42 28.21
C VAL A 98 -13.87 1.28 28.17
N LEU A 99 -14.43 0.84 27.03
CA LEU A 99 -15.86 0.53 26.90
C LEU A 99 -16.30 -0.56 27.88
N SER A 100 -15.53 -1.65 27.96
CA SER A 100 -15.77 -2.72 28.91
C SER A 100 -15.77 -2.23 30.35
N GLY A 101 -14.87 -1.30 30.70
CA GLY A 101 -14.83 -0.67 32.02
C GLY A 101 -16.10 0.12 32.35
N MET A 102 -16.64 0.86 31.38
CA MET A 102 -17.93 1.54 31.53
C MET A 102 -19.09 0.58 31.72
N ILE A 103 -19.13 -0.50 30.94
CA ILE A 103 -20.17 -1.53 31.07
C ILE A 103 -20.13 -2.15 32.47
N SER A 104 -18.93 -2.43 33.01
CA SER A 104 -18.78 -2.94 34.37
C SER A 104 -19.35 -1.99 35.43
N VAL A 105 -19.19 -0.67 35.28
CA VAL A 105 -19.78 0.32 36.22
C VAL A 105 -21.31 0.24 36.24
N VAL A 106 -21.93 0.08 35.06
CA VAL A 106 -23.40 -0.04 34.96
C VAL A 106 -23.90 -1.34 35.57
N LEU A 107 -23.16 -2.44 35.38
CA LEU A 107 -23.50 -3.73 35.99
C LEU A 107 -23.36 -3.70 37.52
N GLU A 108 -22.30 -3.09 38.03
CA GLU A 108 -22.08 -2.94 39.48
C GLU A 108 -23.16 -2.05 40.12
N TYR A 109 -23.57 -0.99 39.43
CA TYR A 109 -24.65 -0.12 39.89
C TYR A 109 -25.97 -0.89 40.11
N ASP A 110 -26.32 -1.81 39.21
CA ASP A 110 -27.56 -2.60 39.36
C ASP A 110 -27.52 -3.51 40.60
N VAL A 111 -26.34 -4.05 40.92
CA VAL A 111 -26.13 -4.84 42.15
C VAL A 111 -26.18 -3.97 43.40
N GLN A 112 -25.51 -2.81 43.38
CA GLN A 112 -25.36 -1.94 44.56
C GLN A 112 -26.64 -1.16 44.89
N LYS A 113 -27.45 -0.86 43.87
CA LYS A 113 -28.78 -0.24 44.01
C LYS A 113 -29.73 -1.07 44.87
N ALA A 114 -29.53 -2.39 44.96
CA ALA A 114 -30.34 -3.26 45.79
C ALA A 114 -30.07 -3.09 47.30
N ASP A 115 -28.90 -2.56 47.67
CA ASP A 115 -28.47 -2.41 49.07
C ASP A 115 -28.60 -0.95 49.56
N ASP A 116 -28.04 0.00 48.82
CA ASP A 116 -28.11 1.43 49.15
C ASP A 116 -28.12 2.30 47.87
N LEU A 117 -29.22 3.03 47.69
CA LEU A 117 -29.47 3.86 46.51
C LEU A 117 -28.58 5.11 46.47
N ASP A 118 -28.29 5.71 47.63
CA ASP A 118 -27.51 6.94 47.68
C ASP A 118 -26.02 6.66 47.45
N ALA A 119 -25.50 5.57 48.03
CA ALA A 119 -24.14 5.11 47.77
C ALA A 119 -23.94 4.66 46.31
N ALA A 120 -24.93 3.99 45.71
CA ALA A 120 -24.87 3.54 44.32
C ALA A 120 -24.84 4.73 43.34
N ASN A 121 -25.63 5.78 43.59
CA ASN A 121 -25.63 7.00 42.77
C ASN A 121 -24.29 7.74 42.83
N ALA A 122 -23.69 7.84 44.03
CA ALA A 122 -22.37 8.46 44.20
C ALA A 122 -21.26 7.67 43.47
N TYR A 123 -21.29 6.33 43.56
CA TYR A 123 -20.35 5.47 42.85
C TYR A 123 -20.46 5.60 41.33
N LEU A 124 -21.70 5.62 40.80
CA LEU A 124 -21.94 5.76 39.37
C LEU A 124 -21.43 7.11 38.86
N ASP A 125 -21.73 8.22 39.54
CA ASP A 125 -21.34 9.56 39.08
C ASP A 125 -19.80 9.70 39.03
N GLU A 126 -19.09 9.27 40.07
CA GLU A 126 -17.63 9.37 40.11
C GLU A 126 -16.96 8.50 39.02
N ARG A 127 -17.38 7.25 38.88
CA ARG A 127 -16.76 6.30 37.95
C ARG A 127 -17.15 6.59 36.51
N SER A 128 -18.41 6.93 36.25
CA SER A 128 -18.87 7.27 34.90
C SER A 128 -18.17 8.52 34.37
N ARG A 129 -17.99 9.55 35.21
CA ARG A 129 -17.24 10.75 34.85
C ARG A 129 -15.79 10.44 34.49
N HIS A 130 -15.13 9.57 35.26
CA HIS A 130 -13.76 9.16 34.97
C HIS A 130 -13.63 8.47 33.60
N TYR A 131 -14.49 7.47 33.32
CA TYR A 131 -14.44 6.77 32.04
C TYR A 131 -14.88 7.65 30.86
N CYS A 132 -15.87 8.54 31.03
CA CYS A 132 -16.25 9.53 30.00
C CYS A 132 -15.08 10.46 29.64
N LEU A 133 -14.32 10.93 30.62
CA LEU A 133 -13.13 11.75 30.37
C LEU A 133 -12.04 10.95 29.65
N LEU A 134 -11.80 9.69 30.04
CA LEU A 134 -10.86 8.81 29.33
C LEU A 134 -11.27 8.58 27.87
N PHE A 135 -12.55 8.38 27.60
CA PHE A 135 -13.07 8.26 26.24
C PHE A 135 -12.84 9.51 25.40
N LEU A 136 -13.09 10.69 25.97
CA LEU A 136 -12.86 11.96 25.30
C LEU A 136 -11.38 12.18 24.97
N ILE A 137 -10.50 11.92 25.94
CA ILE A 137 -9.04 12.05 25.76
C ILE A 137 -8.55 11.05 24.71
N LEU A 138 -8.98 9.78 24.77
CA LEU A 138 -8.61 8.78 23.77
C LEU A 138 -9.10 9.15 22.37
N GLY A 139 -10.32 9.70 22.24
CA GLY A 139 -10.84 10.17 20.96
C GLY A 139 -9.97 11.28 20.35
N LEU A 140 -9.56 12.26 21.17
CA LEU A 140 -8.70 13.36 20.73
C LEU A 140 -7.30 12.87 20.33
N VAL A 141 -6.72 11.97 21.14
CA VAL A 141 -5.42 11.34 20.84
C VAL A 141 -5.52 10.51 19.54
N SER A 142 -6.57 9.71 19.39
CA SER A 142 -6.82 8.92 18.19
C SER A 142 -6.87 9.79 16.94
N TRP A 143 -7.63 10.88 16.99
CA TRP A 143 -7.74 11.82 15.89
C TRP A 143 -6.37 12.45 15.55
N ALA A 144 -5.64 12.93 16.55
CA ALA A 144 -4.33 13.55 16.35
C ALA A 144 -3.30 12.57 15.75
N VAL A 145 -3.23 11.34 16.28
CA VAL A 145 -2.31 10.29 15.80
C VAL A 145 -2.68 9.85 14.38
N SER A 146 -3.97 9.67 14.11
CA SER A 146 -4.46 9.28 12.77
C SER A 146 -4.21 10.38 11.75
N PHE A 147 -4.40 11.65 12.13
CA PHE A 147 -4.08 12.78 11.27
C PHE A 147 -2.57 12.84 10.97
N ALA A 148 -1.72 12.72 12.00
CA ALA A 148 -0.27 12.71 11.84
C ALA A 148 0.21 11.55 10.94
N LEU A 149 -0.36 10.35 11.12
CA LEU A 149 -0.10 9.18 10.29
C LEU A 149 -0.37 9.48 8.81
N ASN A 150 -1.61 9.89 8.49
CA ASN A 150 -2.02 10.12 7.11
C ASN A 150 -1.22 11.26 6.48
N ALA A 151 -0.97 12.34 7.23
CA ALA A 151 -0.18 13.47 6.75
C ALA A 151 1.27 13.06 6.42
N CYS A 152 1.94 12.29 7.29
CA CYS A 152 3.32 11.86 7.04
C CYS A 152 3.43 11.00 5.76
N TRP A 153 2.53 10.04 5.57
CA TRP A 153 2.54 9.18 4.38
C TRP A 153 2.13 9.92 3.11
N ALA A 154 1.15 10.82 3.18
CA ALA A 154 0.72 11.62 2.03
C ALA A 154 1.84 12.55 1.53
N ILE A 155 2.53 13.25 2.45
CA ILE A 155 3.64 14.14 2.09
C ILE A 155 4.80 13.35 1.48
N ALA A 156 5.15 12.20 2.08
CA ALA A 156 6.22 11.34 1.56
C ALA A 156 5.90 10.80 0.16
N ALA A 157 4.65 10.42 -0.09
CA ALA A 157 4.21 9.92 -1.39
C ALA A 157 4.19 11.01 -2.47
N GLU A 158 3.71 12.22 -2.15
CA GLU A 158 3.71 13.35 -3.10
C GLU A 158 5.15 13.73 -3.51
N ASN A 159 6.07 13.83 -2.54
CA ASN A 159 7.48 14.12 -2.84
C ASN A 159 8.11 13.09 -3.77
N GLN A 160 7.84 11.80 -3.52
CA GLN A 160 8.34 10.71 -4.36
C GLN A 160 7.68 10.73 -5.74
N GLY A 161 6.37 10.94 -5.82
CA GLY A 161 5.62 11.06 -7.07
C GLY A 161 6.15 12.18 -7.96
N LEU A 162 6.35 13.38 -7.40
CA LEU A 162 6.94 14.51 -8.12
C LEU A 162 8.34 14.21 -8.66
N ARG A 163 9.16 13.49 -7.88
CA ARG A 163 10.52 13.11 -8.30
C ARG A 163 10.50 12.08 -9.43
N ILE A 164 9.63 11.08 -9.34
CA ILE A 164 9.43 10.06 -10.39
C ILE A 164 8.99 10.76 -11.67
N ARG A 165 8.01 11.67 -11.62
CA ARG A 165 7.58 12.44 -12.82
C ARG A 165 8.73 13.22 -13.46
N LYS A 166 9.58 13.89 -12.68
CA LYS A 166 10.74 14.64 -13.20
C LYS A 166 11.76 13.73 -13.89
N LEU A 167 12.08 12.60 -13.28
CA LEU A 167 13.01 11.62 -13.84
C LEU A 167 12.45 10.96 -15.11
N TYR A 168 11.16 10.62 -15.07
CA TYR A 168 10.46 10.02 -16.21
C TYR A 168 10.42 10.98 -17.40
N TYR A 169 10.05 12.25 -17.19
CA TYR A 169 10.08 13.28 -18.23
C TYR A 169 11.48 13.48 -18.81
N THR A 170 12.50 13.57 -17.96
CA THR A 170 13.90 13.72 -18.40
C THR A 170 14.37 12.52 -19.23
N SER A 171 13.90 11.32 -18.89
CA SER A 171 14.28 10.09 -19.60
C SER A 171 13.60 10.01 -20.97
N ILE A 172 12.32 10.37 -21.07
CA ILE A 172 11.60 10.44 -22.36
C ILE A 172 12.26 11.44 -23.31
N MET A 173 12.64 12.62 -22.83
CA MET A 173 13.27 13.65 -23.68
C MET A 173 14.65 13.24 -24.25
N ARG A 174 15.26 12.17 -23.73
CA ARG A 174 16.56 11.65 -24.18
C ARG A 174 16.43 10.46 -25.15
N GLN A 175 15.20 10.04 -25.43
CA GLN A 175 14.94 8.89 -26.28
C GLN A 175 15.08 9.25 -27.77
N ASP A 176 15.46 8.27 -28.58
CA ASP A 176 15.59 8.41 -30.02
C ASP A 176 14.23 8.57 -30.74
N ILE A 177 14.25 9.22 -31.91
CA ILE A 177 13.02 9.46 -32.69
C ILE A 177 12.35 8.15 -33.14
N GLY A 178 13.13 7.09 -33.38
CA GLY A 178 12.61 5.79 -33.80
C GLY A 178 11.76 5.13 -32.71
N TRP A 179 12.08 5.33 -31.43
CA TRP A 179 11.22 4.89 -30.33
C TRP A 179 9.90 5.65 -30.28
N PHE A 180 9.89 6.96 -30.58
CA PHE A 180 8.64 7.74 -30.61
C PHE A 180 7.69 7.27 -31.71
N ASP A 181 8.19 6.72 -32.81
CA ASP A 181 7.37 6.13 -33.87
C ASP A 181 6.70 4.80 -33.45
N THR A 182 7.21 4.14 -32.40
CA THR A 182 6.63 2.88 -31.88
C THR A 182 5.51 3.08 -30.87
N VAL A 183 5.36 4.29 -30.30
CA VAL A 183 4.39 4.55 -29.23
C VAL A 183 3.19 5.34 -29.77
N LYS A 184 1.97 4.94 -29.40
CA LYS A 184 0.75 5.62 -29.88
C LYS A 184 0.71 7.07 -29.37
N PRO A 185 0.28 8.04 -30.20
CA PRO A 185 0.11 9.43 -29.77
C PRO A 185 -0.81 9.54 -28.55
N GLY A 186 -0.39 10.25 -27.49
CA GLY A 186 -1.17 10.45 -26.26
C GLY A 186 -1.05 9.34 -25.21
N GLU A 187 -0.48 8.18 -25.57
CA GLU A 187 -0.22 7.09 -24.63
C GLU A 187 0.83 7.50 -23.59
N LEU A 188 1.91 8.17 -24.01
CA LEU A 188 2.99 8.63 -23.13
C LEU A 188 2.50 9.58 -22.03
N THR A 189 1.65 10.55 -22.40
CA THR A 189 1.05 11.51 -21.48
C THR A 189 0.10 10.83 -20.49
N THR A 190 -0.55 9.76 -20.94
CA THR A 190 -1.43 8.96 -20.08
C THR A 190 -0.61 8.11 -19.11
N ARG A 191 0.43 7.41 -19.57
CA ARG A 191 1.32 6.57 -18.74
C ARG A 191 2.03 7.37 -17.66
N ILE A 192 2.62 8.53 -17.99
CA ILE A 192 3.30 9.38 -16.99
C ILE A 192 2.38 9.83 -15.86
N THR A 193 1.08 10.00 -16.13
CA THR A 193 0.12 10.46 -15.13
C THR A 193 -0.48 9.28 -14.37
N LYS A 194 -1.05 8.30 -15.08
CA LYS A 194 -1.74 7.16 -14.47
C LYS A 194 -0.79 6.28 -13.67
N ASP A 195 0.34 5.88 -14.26
CA ASP A 195 1.26 4.93 -13.62
C ASP A 195 1.93 5.55 -12.40
N VAL A 196 2.26 6.85 -12.48
CA VAL A 196 2.84 7.55 -11.34
C VAL A 196 1.81 7.79 -10.23
N ASN A 197 0.56 8.09 -10.57
CA ASN A 197 -0.52 8.17 -9.57
C ASN A 197 -0.74 6.82 -8.89
N LEU A 198 -0.73 5.72 -9.65
CA LEU A 198 -0.86 4.38 -9.09
C LEU A 198 0.26 4.05 -8.10
N ILE A 199 1.50 4.44 -8.44
CA ILE A 199 2.66 4.30 -7.53
C ILE A 199 2.47 5.18 -6.28
N GLN A 200 2.02 6.42 -6.44
CA GLN A 200 1.80 7.35 -5.34
C GLN A 200 0.71 6.85 -4.38
N ASP A 201 -0.41 6.35 -4.90
CA ASP A 201 -1.48 5.72 -4.12
C ASP A 201 -0.99 4.46 -3.40
N GLY A 202 -0.14 3.69 -4.09
CA GLY A 202 0.49 2.49 -3.55
C GLY A 202 1.38 2.82 -2.35
N VAL A 203 2.31 3.77 -2.50
CA VAL A 203 3.32 4.19 -1.50
C VAL A 203 2.74 5.04 -0.37
N GLY A 204 1.64 5.74 -0.62
CA GLY A 204 1.05 6.69 0.31
C GLY A 204 0.34 6.06 1.50
N GLU A 205 -0.85 6.58 1.82
CA GLU A 205 -1.62 6.20 3.02
C GLU A 205 -1.88 4.69 3.13
N LYS A 206 -1.96 3.98 2.00
CA LYS A 206 -2.20 2.53 1.97
C LYS A 206 -1.09 1.74 2.66
N PHE A 207 0.18 2.10 2.48
CA PHE A 207 1.27 1.47 3.25
C PHE A 207 1.09 1.72 4.75
N GLY A 208 0.72 2.94 5.12
CA GLY A 208 0.37 3.30 6.49
C GLY A 208 -0.70 2.38 7.08
N PHE A 209 -1.78 2.11 6.33
CA PHE A 209 -2.85 1.22 6.78
C PHE A 209 -2.43 -0.25 6.90
N VAL A 210 -1.52 -0.75 6.05
CA VAL A 210 -1.01 -2.13 6.20
C VAL A 210 -0.32 -2.30 7.55
N PHE A 211 0.57 -1.37 7.91
CA PHE A 211 1.23 -1.41 9.22
C PHE A 211 0.25 -1.23 10.38
N MET A 212 -0.77 -0.38 10.20
CA MET A 212 -1.79 -0.11 11.21
C MET A 212 -2.59 -1.38 11.51
N ASN A 213 -3.00 -2.10 10.46
CA ASN A 213 -3.77 -3.33 10.59
C ASN A 213 -2.92 -4.46 11.20
N ILE A 214 -1.64 -4.59 10.83
CA ILE A 214 -0.75 -5.58 11.44
C ILE A 214 -0.56 -5.27 12.93
N ALA A 215 -0.28 -4.02 13.29
CA ALA A 215 -0.11 -3.61 14.68
C ALA A 215 -1.40 -3.76 15.50
N GLY A 216 -2.55 -3.39 14.93
CA GLY A 216 -3.86 -3.57 15.54
C GLY A 216 -4.21 -5.03 15.75
N PHE A 217 -3.93 -5.89 14.76
CA PHE A 217 -4.09 -7.33 14.87
C PHE A 217 -3.25 -7.91 16.02
N LEU A 218 -1.95 -7.60 16.06
CA LEU A 218 -1.05 -8.06 17.13
C LEU A 218 -1.52 -7.56 18.50
N THR A 219 -1.87 -6.29 18.62
CA THR A 219 -2.31 -5.68 19.88
C THR A 219 -3.61 -6.30 20.38
N ALA A 220 -4.59 -6.50 19.49
CA ALA A 220 -5.86 -7.16 19.82
C ALA A 220 -5.65 -8.61 20.27
N PHE A 221 -4.77 -9.34 19.58
CA PHE A 221 -4.45 -10.72 19.94
C PHE A 221 -3.81 -10.79 21.33
N ILE A 222 -2.81 -9.94 21.61
CA ILE A 222 -2.16 -9.86 22.93
C ILE A 222 -3.20 -9.58 24.02
N ILE A 223 -4.07 -8.58 23.82
CA ILE A 223 -5.11 -8.23 24.79
C ILE A 223 -6.08 -9.39 25.02
N ALA A 224 -6.49 -10.09 23.97
CA ALA A 224 -7.39 -11.24 24.07
C ALA A 224 -6.79 -12.36 24.93
N PHE A 225 -5.53 -12.74 24.67
CA PHE A 225 -4.84 -13.78 25.45
C PHE A 225 -4.65 -13.39 26.92
N VAL A 226 -4.35 -12.11 27.20
CA VAL A 226 -4.18 -11.62 28.58
C VAL A 226 -5.50 -11.62 29.35
N LYS A 227 -6.61 -11.21 28.73
CA LYS A 227 -7.92 -11.15 29.40
C LYS A 227 -8.50 -12.55 29.66
N GLY A 228 -8.28 -13.50 28.76
CA GLY A 228 -8.82 -14.84 28.94
C GLY A 228 -8.45 -15.80 27.82
N TRP A 229 -7.29 -16.44 27.94
CA TRP A 229 -6.81 -17.47 27.01
C TRP A 229 -7.84 -18.55 26.65
N LYS A 230 -8.66 -19.01 27.61
CA LYS A 230 -9.70 -20.04 27.36
C LYS A 230 -10.77 -19.56 26.37
N LEU A 231 -11.26 -18.33 26.52
CA LEU A 231 -12.29 -17.77 25.64
C LEU A 231 -11.71 -17.52 24.24
N THR A 232 -10.48 -17.02 24.17
CA THR A 232 -9.79 -16.76 22.90
C THR A 232 -9.61 -18.02 22.06
N PHE A 233 -9.21 -19.16 22.66
CA PHE A 233 -9.09 -20.42 21.92
C PHE A 233 -10.41 -20.88 21.31
N ILE A 234 -11.52 -20.76 22.07
CA ILE A 234 -12.84 -21.11 21.57
C ILE A 234 -13.20 -20.26 20.34
N CYS A 235 -12.99 -18.94 20.41
CA CYS A 235 -13.21 -18.05 19.27
C CYS A 235 -12.31 -18.39 18.07
N LEU A 236 -11.05 -18.75 18.31
CA LEU A 236 -10.09 -19.09 17.26
C LEU A 236 -10.47 -20.37 16.51
N CYS A 237 -11.08 -21.35 17.18
CA CYS A 237 -11.62 -22.55 16.54
C CYS A 237 -12.78 -22.25 15.58
N VAL A 238 -13.52 -21.16 15.77
CA VAL A 238 -14.66 -20.78 14.90
C VAL A 238 -14.19 -20.09 13.62
N VAL A 239 -13.05 -19.37 13.66
CA VAL A 239 -12.48 -18.66 12.49
C VAL A 239 -12.30 -19.55 11.25
N PRO A 240 -11.66 -20.74 11.30
CA PRO A 240 -11.50 -21.59 10.12
C PRO A 240 -12.83 -22.11 9.58
N PHE A 241 -13.84 -22.31 10.43
CA PHE A 241 -15.18 -22.71 9.99
C PHE A 241 -15.88 -21.60 9.19
N ILE A 242 -15.73 -20.34 9.63
CA ILE A 242 -16.24 -19.17 8.90
C ILE A 242 -15.54 -19.05 7.54
N ILE A 243 -14.22 -19.23 7.49
CA ILE A 243 -13.46 -19.16 6.23
C ILE A 243 -13.89 -20.27 5.27
N ALA A 244 -14.07 -21.50 5.77
CA ALA A 244 -14.54 -22.62 4.94
C ALA A 244 -15.96 -22.39 4.40
N ALA A 245 -16.86 -21.87 5.22
CA ALA A 245 -18.23 -21.54 4.79
C ALA A 245 -18.25 -20.39 3.77
N GLY A 246 -17.44 -19.34 3.97
CA GLY A 246 -17.32 -18.23 3.02
C GLY A 246 -16.76 -18.69 1.68
N GLY A 247 -15.66 -19.45 1.69
CA GLY A 247 -15.07 -19.99 0.46
C GLY A 247 -15.98 -20.98 -0.28
N TYR A 248 -16.90 -21.64 0.41
CA TYR A 248 -17.92 -22.49 -0.22
C TYR A 248 -19.03 -21.68 -0.89
N LEU A 249 -19.37 -20.50 -0.39
CA LEU A 249 -20.41 -19.64 -0.96
C LEU A 249 -19.94 -18.82 -2.18
N ASP A 250 -18.63 -18.59 -2.29
CA ASP A 250 -18.00 -17.92 -3.44
C ASP A 250 -17.73 -18.87 -4.63
N VAL A 251 -18.12 -20.15 -4.52
CA VAL A 251 -18.12 -21.17 -5.60
C VAL A 251 -19.55 -21.39 -6.12
#